data_AF-A0A7S4CL25-F1
#
_entry.id   AF-A0A7S4CL25-F1
#
_cell.length_a   1.000
_cell.length_b   1.000
_cell.length_c   1.000
_cell.angle_alpha   90.00
_cell.angle_beta   90.00
_cell.angle_gamma   90.00
#
_symmetry.space_group_name_H-M   'P 1'
#
loop_
_entity.id
_entity.type
_entity.pdbx_description
1 polymer ?
#
loop_
_entity_poly.entity_id
_entity_poly.type
_entity_poly.pdbx_seq_one_letter_code
_entity_poly.pdbx_strand_id
1 'polypeptide(L)'
;GCTLFKGLRMMIGLNAGHATVETHPLTGAVEYSGPLVALTMQLVKCAKGGEICIGRSAFELLRLTERGFDGFVVQNIGEKVMNRALGSEVVHVLWPEGLAARAAQRRAQDPGDGSRANAGAGEGGEGVVEQRFGDVTKLDRLLSETEARLDETRQALESALATVDQQETAIAGLNAKVAKATSERRQAQAAHEAHRQRTQDRVQRLEETIMELKMNLVLQEAEIQRSKSCFRTASTVLDGLESPSAGGSRCASRFSFVSSRR
;
A
#
# COMPACT_ATOMS: atom_id res chain seq x y z
N GLY A 1 17.72 -19.22 42.18
CA GLY A 1 17.43 -18.83 40.79
C GLY A 1 16.53 -17.61 40.78
N CYS A 2 17.06 -16.45 40.39
CA CYS A 2 16.27 -15.21 40.32
C CYS A 2 15.26 -15.28 39.17
N THR A 3 13.97 -15.32 39.51
CA THR A 3 12.87 -15.19 38.56
C THR A 3 12.80 -13.74 38.10
N LEU A 4 13.50 -13.40 37.01
CA LEU A 4 13.55 -12.06 36.44
C LEU A 4 12.22 -11.61 35.79
N PHE A 5 11.32 -12.56 35.50
CA PHE A 5 10.00 -12.28 34.94
C PHE A 5 8.92 -13.11 35.63
N LYS A 6 8.05 -12.43 36.39
CA LYS A 6 6.73 -12.89 36.83
C LYS A 6 5.68 -12.02 36.11
N GLY A 7 5.34 -12.37 34.89
CA GLY A 7 4.42 -11.59 34.06
C GLY A 7 3.88 -12.40 32.89
N LEU A 8 2.89 -11.83 32.21
CA LEU A 8 2.29 -12.41 31.02
C LEU A 8 3.36 -12.61 29.94
N ARG A 9 3.37 -13.79 29.31
CA ARG A 9 4.29 -14.11 28.22
C ARG A 9 3.51 -14.18 26.93
N MET A 10 3.87 -13.31 25.99
CA MET A 10 3.23 -13.25 24.69
C MET A 10 3.92 -14.18 23.69
N MET A 11 3.13 -14.79 22.82
CA MET A 11 3.61 -15.53 21.65
C MET A 11 3.30 -14.67 20.44
N ILE A 12 4.31 -14.35 19.63
CA ILE A 12 4.14 -13.49 18.48
C ILE A 12 4.55 -14.27 17.23
N GLY A 13 3.72 -14.21 16.20
CA GLY A 13 4.00 -14.75 14.87
C GLY A 13 3.91 -13.63 13.85
N LEU A 14 4.93 -13.49 13.01
CA LEU A 14 5.00 -12.46 11.97
C LEU A 14 5.19 -13.13 10.62
N ASN A 15 4.44 -12.66 9.64
CA ASN A 15 4.64 -13.00 8.26
C ASN A 15 4.29 -11.81 7.36
N ALA A 16 4.72 -11.86 6.11
CA ALA A 16 4.48 -10.82 5.12
C ALA A 16 4.05 -11.43 3.79
N GLY A 17 3.13 -10.76 3.12
CA GLY A 17 2.60 -11.20 1.84
C GLY A 17 1.29 -10.50 1.51
N HIS A 18 0.59 -11.03 0.51
CA HIS A 18 -0.73 -10.55 0.11
C HIS A 18 -1.83 -11.21 0.93
N ALA A 19 -2.71 -10.40 1.52
CA ALA A 19 -3.92 -10.85 2.20
C ALA A 19 -5.15 -10.39 1.42
N THR A 20 -6.22 -11.19 1.45
CA THR A 20 -7.52 -10.75 0.97
C THR A 20 -8.10 -9.80 2.00
N VAL A 21 -8.51 -8.62 1.55
CA VAL A 21 -9.03 -7.55 2.41
C VAL A 21 -10.49 -7.35 2.10
N GLU A 22 -11.35 -7.60 3.08
CA GLU A 22 -12.80 -7.41 2.96
C GLU A 22 -13.28 -6.44 4.04
N THR A 23 -14.34 -5.69 3.75
CA THR A 23 -14.94 -4.78 4.73
C THR A 23 -16.23 -5.40 5.24
N HIS A 24 -16.34 -5.57 6.56
CA HIS A 24 -17.50 -6.17 7.18
C HIS A 24 -18.73 -5.26 6.99
N PRO A 25 -19.86 -5.78 6.48
CA PRO A 25 -20.97 -4.95 5.99
C PRO A 25 -21.69 -4.15 7.08
N LEU A 26 -21.71 -4.65 8.31
CA LEU A 26 -22.42 -3.98 9.43
C LEU A 26 -21.53 -3.06 10.26
N THR A 27 -20.24 -3.36 10.39
CA THR A 27 -19.34 -2.66 11.32
C THR A 27 -18.40 -1.70 10.59
N GLY A 28 -18.24 -1.88 9.27
CA GLY A 28 -17.23 -1.16 8.49
C GLY A 28 -15.79 -1.56 8.83
N ALA A 29 -15.60 -2.59 9.66
CA ALA A 29 -14.27 -3.06 10.04
C ALA A 29 -13.58 -3.76 8.86
N VAL A 30 -12.27 -3.57 8.74
CA VAL A 30 -11.45 -4.26 7.74
C VAL A 30 -11.03 -5.61 8.28
N GLU A 31 -11.43 -6.68 7.59
CA GLU A 31 -11.05 -8.06 7.91
C GLU A 31 -10.03 -8.56 6.89
N TYR A 32 -8.99 -9.22 7.41
CA TYR A 32 -7.95 -9.85 6.61
C TYR A 32 -8.17 -11.35 6.60
N SER A 33 -8.21 -11.95 5.41
CA SER A 33 -8.40 -13.38 5.22
C SER A 33 -7.42 -13.97 4.21
N GLY A 34 -7.43 -15.30 4.10
CA GLY A 34 -6.62 -16.04 3.12
C GLY A 34 -5.42 -16.79 3.72
N PRO A 35 -4.61 -17.42 2.83
CA PRO A 35 -3.52 -18.31 3.23
C PRO A 35 -2.46 -17.65 4.12
N LEU A 36 -2.18 -16.36 3.90
CA LEU A 36 -1.20 -15.61 4.68
C LEU A 36 -1.61 -15.54 6.16
N VAL A 37 -2.87 -15.19 6.44
CA VAL A 37 -3.39 -15.09 7.82
C VAL A 37 -3.35 -16.45 8.49
N ALA A 38 -3.75 -17.50 7.77
CA ALA A 38 -3.69 -18.88 8.27
C ALA A 38 -2.25 -19.32 8.61
N LEU A 39 -1.28 -18.99 7.76
CA LEU A 39 0.14 -19.26 7.98
C LEU A 39 0.69 -18.49 9.19
N THR A 40 0.37 -17.20 9.33
CA THR A 40 0.75 -16.39 10.49
C THR A 40 0.22 -16.99 11.79
N MET A 41 -1.01 -17.48 11.80
CA MET A 41 -1.58 -18.16 12.97
C MET A 41 -0.84 -19.46 13.32
N GLN A 42 -0.31 -20.20 12.34
CA GLN A 42 0.52 -21.37 12.60
C GLN A 42 1.90 -20.98 13.16
N LEU A 43 2.49 -19.88 12.68
CA LEU A 43 3.73 -19.35 13.23
C LEU A 43 3.57 -18.96 14.71
N VAL A 44 2.45 -18.34 15.09
CA VAL A 44 2.13 -18.05 16.50
C VAL A 44 2.10 -19.33 17.33
N LYS A 45 1.50 -20.41 16.82
CA LYS A 45 1.45 -21.72 17.52
C LYS A 45 2.83 -22.36 17.66
N CYS A 46 3.78 -22.02 16.79
CA CYS A 46 5.15 -22.50 16.87
C CYS A 46 6.01 -21.70 17.86
N ALA A 47 5.56 -20.52 18.26
CA ALA A 47 6.26 -19.68 19.22
C ALA A 47 5.99 -20.17 20.65
N LYS A 48 7.03 -20.17 21.50
CA LYS A 48 6.87 -20.34 22.95
C LYS A 48 6.66 -18.97 23.60
N GLY A 49 6.16 -18.95 24.83
CA GLY A 49 5.90 -17.70 25.54
C GLY A 49 7.17 -16.84 25.72
N GLY A 50 7.15 -15.63 25.14
CA GLY A 50 8.28 -14.70 25.10
C GLY A 50 9.12 -14.79 23.82
N GLU A 51 8.69 -15.58 22.84
CA GLU A 51 9.35 -15.72 21.54
C GLU A 51 8.58 -15.02 20.43
N ILE A 52 9.32 -14.57 19.41
CA ILE A 52 8.78 -14.02 18.17
C ILE A 52 9.19 -14.95 17.03
N CYS A 53 8.24 -15.64 16.42
CA CYS A 53 8.45 -16.49 15.25
C CYS A 53 8.17 -15.69 13.97
N ILE A 54 9.07 -15.79 12.99
CA ILE A 54 8.99 -15.06 11.72
C ILE A 54 9.11 -16.04 10.56
N GLY A 55 8.19 -15.94 9.60
CA GLY A 55 8.24 -16.69 8.34
C GLY A 55 9.31 -16.18 7.37
N ARG A 56 9.59 -16.94 6.31
CA ARG A 56 10.64 -16.61 5.33
C ARG A 56 10.42 -15.24 4.69
N SER A 57 9.20 -14.98 4.21
CA SER A 57 8.86 -13.74 3.51
C SER A 57 9.07 -12.49 4.36
N ALA A 58 8.64 -12.53 5.63
CA ALA A 58 8.87 -11.41 6.55
C ALA A 58 10.35 -11.27 6.92
N PHE A 59 11.07 -12.39 7.10
CA PHE A 59 12.49 -12.35 7.39
C PHE A 59 13.30 -11.71 6.26
N GLU A 60 13.00 -12.04 5.01
CA GLU A 60 13.65 -11.45 3.83
C GLU A 60 13.40 -9.95 3.73
N LEU A 61 12.16 -9.49 3.94
CA LEU A 61 11.83 -8.06 3.94
C LEU A 61 12.53 -7.28 5.06
N LEU A 62 12.58 -7.86 6.27
CA LEU A 62 13.29 -7.24 7.39
C LEU A 62 14.80 -7.22 7.16
N ARG A 63 15.36 -8.25 6.51
CA ARG A 63 16.78 -8.31 6.16
C ARG A 63 17.19 -7.23 5.17
N LEU A 64 16.30 -6.82 4.27
CA LEU A 64 16.53 -5.72 3.34
C LEU A 64 16.48 -4.35 4.02
N THR A 65 15.97 -4.26 5.24
CA THR A 65 15.87 -3.01 5.99
C THR A 65 17.08 -2.84 6.90
N GLU A 66 17.77 -1.68 6.84
CA GLU A 66 19.04 -1.42 7.56
C GLU A 66 18.98 -1.66 9.08
N ARG A 67 17.79 -1.59 9.69
CA ARG A 67 17.56 -1.76 11.13
C ARG A 67 16.67 -2.93 11.49
N GLY A 68 16.39 -3.85 10.56
CA GLY A 68 15.34 -4.86 10.74
C GLY A 68 15.55 -5.80 11.94
N PHE A 69 16.80 -6.00 12.37
CA PHE A 69 17.15 -6.92 13.48
C PHE A 69 18.06 -6.28 14.53
N ASP A 70 18.18 -4.96 14.57
CA ASP A 70 19.03 -4.29 15.57
C ASP A 70 18.52 -4.57 17.00
N GLY A 71 19.40 -5.02 17.89
CA GLY A 71 19.06 -5.47 19.25
C GLY A 71 18.34 -6.82 19.35
N PHE A 72 18.24 -7.59 18.26
CA PHE A 72 17.65 -8.92 18.23
C PHE A 72 18.67 -10.00 17.83
N VAL A 73 18.64 -11.12 18.55
CA VAL A 73 19.32 -12.35 18.17
C VAL A 73 18.35 -13.22 17.39
N VAL A 74 18.75 -13.57 16.16
CA VAL A 74 17.95 -14.41 15.26
C VAL A 74 18.51 -15.83 15.28
N GLN A 75 17.65 -16.84 15.44
CA GLN A 75 17.99 -18.25 15.25
C GLN A 75 17.07 -18.88 14.20
N ASN A 76 17.67 -19.56 13.23
CA ASN A 76 16.94 -20.36 12.26
C ASN A 76 16.58 -21.72 12.91
N ILE A 77 15.28 -22.06 12.94
CA ILE A 77 14.80 -23.36 13.44
C ILE A 77 14.80 -24.41 12.33
N GLY A 78 14.81 -23.98 11.06
CA GLY A 78 14.67 -24.81 9.88
C GLY A 78 13.23 -24.82 9.35
N GLU A 79 12.96 -25.78 8.47
CA GLU A 79 11.65 -25.99 7.89
C GLU A 79 10.72 -26.69 8.88
N LYS A 80 9.58 -26.06 9.15
CA LYS A 80 8.51 -26.65 9.95
C LYS A 80 7.30 -26.90 9.08
N VAL A 81 6.80 -28.14 9.12
CA VAL A 81 5.53 -28.50 8.48
C VAL A 81 4.42 -27.83 9.26
N MET A 82 3.69 -26.92 8.61
CA MET A 82 2.64 -26.14 9.26
C MET A 82 1.35 -26.94 9.29
N ASN A 83 0.61 -26.92 8.18
CA ASN A 83 -0.62 -27.66 7.98
C ASN A 83 -0.59 -28.27 6.58
N ARG A 84 -1.28 -29.40 6.37
CA ARG A 84 -1.30 -30.12 5.07
C ARG A 84 -1.67 -29.23 3.88
N ALA A 85 -2.53 -28.24 4.11
CA ALA A 85 -2.96 -27.29 3.08
C ALA A 85 -1.99 -26.11 2.84
N LEU A 86 -1.12 -25.81 3.81
CA LEU A 86 -0.19 -24.66 3.76
C LEU A 86 1.25 -25.07 3.39
N GLY A 87 1.62 -26.33 3.57
CA GLY A 87 2.95 -26.84 3.29
C GLY A 87 3.94 -26.69 4.45
N SER A 88 5.24 -26.73 4.13
CA SER A 88 6.35 -26.42 5.04
C SER A 88 6.81 -24.98 4.85
N GLU A 89 7.25 -24.36 5.94
CA GLU A 89 7.74 -22.98 5.95
C GLU A 89 9.01 -22.90 6.81
N VAL A 90 10.00 -22.10 6.38
CA VAL A 90 11.22 -21.84 7.17
C VAL A 90 10.90 -20.84 8.27
N VAL A 91 11.16 -21.23 9.52
CA VAL A 91 10.85 -20.41 10.69
C VAL A 91 12.12 -19.88 11.33
N HIS A 92 12.16 -18.58 11.55
CA HIS A 92 13.19 -17.89 12.32
C HIS A 92 12.60 -17.44 13.65
N VAL A 93 13.37 -17.52 14.73
CA VAL A 93 12.98 -16.99 16.05
C VAL A 93 13.84 -15.80 16.38
N LEU A 94 13.21 -14.78 16.91
CA LEU A 94 13.87 -13.58 17.39
C LEU A 94 13.71 -13.49 18.90
N TRP A 95 14.82 -13.11 19.55
CA TRP A 95 14.84 -12.69 20.94
C TRP A 95 15.57 -11.37 21.08
N PRO A 96 15.13 -10.49 21.99
CA PRO A 96 15.96 -9.37 22.40
C PRO A 96 17.31 -9.87 22.92
N GLU A 97 18.38 -9.17 22.60
CA GLU A 97 19.77 -9.57 22.93
C GLU A 97 19.94 -9.91 24.42
N GLY A 98 19.36 -9.09 25.32
CA GLY A 98 19.39 -9.33 26.77
C GLY A 98 18.65 -10.57 27.27
N LEU A 99 17.89 -11.25 26.41
CA LEU A 99 17.10 -12.45 26.73
C LEU A 99 17.55 -13.71 25.98
N ALA A 100 18.36 -13.58 24.92
CA ALA A 100 18.70 -14.66 23.99
C ALA A 100 19.28 -15.90 24.67
N ALA A 101 20.26 -15.75 25.56
CA ALA A 101 20.92 -16.86 26.25
C ALA A 101 19.94 -17.74 27.06
N ARG A 102 18.91 -17.12 27.66
CA ARG A 102 17.92 -17.84 28.48
C ARG A 102 16.82 -18.45 27.64
N ALA A 103 16.43 -17.77 26.56
CA ALA A 103 15.40 -18.28 25.67
C ALA A 103 15.86 -19.56 24.96
N ALA A 104 17.12 -19.58 24.51
CA ALA A 104 17.75 -20.78 23.95
C ALA A 104 17.74 -21.96 24.95
N GLN A 105 18.08 -21.72 26.22
CA GLN A 105 18.09 -22.76 27.26
C GLN A 105 16.69 -23.34 27.54
N ARG A 106 15.65 -22.49 27.57
CA ARG A 106 14.26 -22.94 27.72
C ARG A 106 13.80 -23.78 26.55
N ARG A 107 14.20 -23.40 25.33
CA ARG A 107 13.82 -24.14 24.13
C ARG A 107 14.43 -25.54 24.13
N ALA A 108 15.69 -25.67 24.57
CA ALA A 108 16.38 -26.95 24.73
C ALA A 108 15.77 -27.86 25.81
N GLN A 109 15.15 -27.27 26.85
CA GLN A 109 14.49 -28.02 27.94
C GLN A 109 13.10 -28.53 27.58
N ASP A 110 12.50 -28.07 26.48
CA ASP A 110 11.22 -28.58 25.97
C ASP A 110 11.46 -29.35 24.66
N PRO A 111 11.87 -30.64 24.74
CA PRO A 111 12.02 -31.51 23.58
C PRO A 111 10.66 -31.96 22.99
N GLY A 112 9.54 -31.44 23.49
CA GLY A 112 8.18 -31.91 23.16
C GLY A 112 7.67 -31.60 21.75
N ASP A 113 8.40 -30.84 20.93
CA ASP A 113 7.97 -30.54 19.55
C ASP A 113 8.70 -31.49 18.59
N GLY A 114 8.14 -32.68 18.47
CA GLY A 114 8.63 -33.79 17.65
C GLY A 114 8.71 -33.44 16.18
N SER A 115 9.80 -32.79 15.78
CA SER A 115 10.38 -33.07 14.48
C SER A 115 10.88 -34.51 14.57
N ARG A 116 10.14 -35.45 13.94
CA ARG A 116 10.68 -36.75 13.53
C ARG A 116 11.82 -36.46 12.55
N ALA A 117 12.96 -36.04 13.10
CA ALA A 117 14.23 -36.11 12.43
C ALA A 117 14.42 -37.58 12.07
N ASN A 118 14.58 -37.80 10.78
CA ASN A 118 14.89 -39.05 10.15
C ASN A 118 16.23 -39.55 10.71
N ALA A 119 16.21 -40.22 11.86
CA ALA A 119 17.35 -40.91 12.42
C ALA A 119 17.53 -42.20 11.60
N GLY A 120 18.31 -42.09 10.52
CA GLY A 120 18.88 -43.26 9.85
C GLY A 120 19.73 -44.01 10.86
N ALA A 121 19.22 -45.14 11.33
CA ALA A 121 19.98 -46.13 12.08
C ALA A 121 21.05 -46.71 11.16
N GLY A 122 22.31 -46.53 11.53
CA GLY A 122 23.47 -46.98 10.77
C GLY A 122 24.73 -47.01 11.62
N GLU A 123 24.71 -47.77 12.70
CA GLU A 123 25.89 -48.27 13.43
C GLU A 123 25.60 -49.75 13.72
N GLY A 124 26.49 -50.71 13.60
CA GLY A 124 27.92 -50.72 13.31
C GLY A 124 28.36 -52.15 13.62
N GLY A 125 28.68 -52.92 12.58
CA GLY A 125 29.17 -54.29 12.72
C GLY A 125 30.66 -54.28 13.05
N GLU A 126 31.01 -54.75 14.23
CA GLU A 126 32.36 -55.23 14.54
C GLU A 126 32.63 -56.50 13.74
N GLY A 127 33.73 -56.52 12.98
CA GLY A 127 34.20 -57.75 12.37
C GLY A 127 35.23 -57.58 11.26
N VAL A 128 36.44 -58.04 11.59
CA VAL A 128 37.41 -58.66 10.67
C VAL A 128 38.45 -57.74 10.00
N VAL A 129 39.62 -57.77 10.62
CA VAL A 129 40.94 -57.46 10.07
C VAL A 129 41.34 -58.60 9.12
N GLU A 130 41.32 -58.37 7.81
CA GLU A 130 42.20 -58.96 6.76
C GLU A 130 41.55 -58.81 5.39
N GLN A 131 41.95 -57.80 4.59
CA GLN A 131 41.87 -57.80 3.11
C GLN A 131 42.47 -56.50 2.55
N ARG A 132 43.80 -56.36 2.54
CA ARG A 132 44.49 -55.11 2.13
C ARG A 132 44.92 -55.01 0.66
N PHE A 133 44.49 -55.93 -0.21
CA PHE A 133 44.87 -55.88 -1.64
C PHE A 133 43.70 -55.94 -2.65
N GLY A 134 42.44 -55.99 -2.17
CA GLY A 134 41.23 -55.93 -3.01
C GLY A 134 40.56 -54.56 -3.11
N ASP A 135 41.04 -53.56 -2.35
CA ASP A 135 40.36 -52.27 -2.19
C ASP A 135 40.80 -51.19 -3.18
N VAL A 136 41.94 -51.34 -3.85
CA VAL A 136 42.43 -50.36 -4.84
C VAL A 136 41.48 -50.29 -6.06
N THR A 137 40.97 -51.43 -6.53
CA THR A 137 40.04 -51.47 -7.67
C THR A 137 38.62 -50.99 -7.30
N LYS A 138 38.23 -51.07 -6.02
CA LYS A 138 36.98 -50.47 -5.53
C LYS A 138 37.11 -48.95 -5.49
N LEU A 139 38.26 -48.44 -5.05
CA LEU A 139 38.54 -47.00 -5.03
C LEU A 139 38.52 -46.40 -6.44
N ASP A 140 39.13 -47.06 -7.42
CA ASP A 140 39.12 -46.60 -8.81
C ASP A 140 37.70 -46.54 -9.40
N ARG A 141 36.84 -47.51 -9.08
CA ARG A 141 35.42 -47.48 -9.48
C ARG A 141 34.67 -46.33 -8.82
N LEU A 142 34.86 -46.11 -7.53
CA LEU A 142 34.23 -45.01 -6.81
C LEU A 142 34.70 -43.65 -7.34
N LEU A 143 35.99 -43.51 -7.66
CA LEU A 143 36.53 -42.30 -8.29
C LEU A 143 35.88 -42.05 -9.65
N SER A 144 35.81 -43.07 -10.52
CA SER A 144 35.16 -42.95 -11.83
C SER A 144 33.66 -42.60 -11.72
N GLU A 145 32.94 -43.19 -10.76
CA GLU A 145 31.55 -42.84 -10.49
C GLU A 145 31.39 -41.40 -9.98
N THR A 146 32.31 -40.92 -9.14
CA THR A 146 32.28 -39.54 -8.66
C THR A 146 32.62 -38.52 -9.74
N GLU A 147 33.55 -38.85 -10.64
CA GLU A 147 33.89 -38.04 -11.81
C GLU A 147 32.70 -37.94 -12.77
N ALA A 148 32.03 -39.06 -13.07
CA ALA A 148 30.82 -39.07 -13.89
C ALA A 148 29.71 -38.20 -13.29
N ARG A 149 29.47 -38.31 -11.97
CA ARG A 149 28.49 -37.45 -11.28
C ARG A 149 28.89 -35.97 -11.30
N LEU A 150 30.18 -35.67 -11.19
CA LEU A 150 30.67 -34.30 -11.29
C LEU A 150 30.42 -33.73 -12.69
N ASP A 151 30.66 -34.49 -13.73
CA ASP A 151 30.40 -34.05 -15.10
C ASP A 151 28.91 -33.88 -15.39
N GLU A 152 28.04 -34.76 -14.88
CA GLU A 152 26.59 -34.59 -14.93
C GLU A 152 26.14 -33.30 -14.23
N THR A 153 26.69 -33.01 -13.03
CA THR A 153 26.35 -31.79 -12.30
C THR A 153 26.86 -30.53 -12.99
N ARG A 154 28.02 -30.59 -13.66
CA ARG A 154 28.55 -29.48 -14.47
C ARG A 154 27.66 -29.19 -15.66
N GLN A 155 27.25 -30.22 -16.42
CA GLN A 155 26.32 -30.06 -17.54
C GLN A 155 24.97 -29.51 -17.08
N ALA A 156 24.45 -29.98 -15.95
CA ALA A 156 23.23 -29.44 -15.37
C ALA A 156 23.39 -27.95 -15.00
N LEU A 157 24.51 -27.56 -14.40
CA LEU A 157 24.79 -26.17 -14.03
C LEU A 157 24.94 -25.26 -15.26
N GLU A 158 25.63 -25.71 -16.30
CA GLU A 158 25.76 -24.96 -17.57
C GLU A 158 24.39 -24.76 -18.23
N SER A 159 23.54 -25.79 -18.24
CA SER A 159 22.17 -25.67 -18.76
C SER A 159 21.34 -24.68 -17.95
N ALA A 160 21.48 -24.68 -16.62
CA ALA A 160 20.79 -23.75 -15.74
C ALA A 160 21.24 -22.31 -15.97
N LEU A 161 22.55 -22.06 -16.13
CA LEU A 161 23.09 -20.74 -16.44
C LEU A 161 22.53 -20.20 -17.77
N ALA A 162 22.46 -21.03 -18.81
CA ALA A 162 21.86 -20.64 -20.08
C ALA A 162 20.37 -20.25 -19.93
N THR A 163 19.61 -20.91 -19.04
CA THR A 163 18.22 -20.51 -18.77
C THR A 163 18.12 -19.19 -18.01
N VAL A 164 19.08 -18.88 -17.13
CA VAL A 164 19.14 -17.60 -16.42
C VAL A 164 19.38 -16.45 -17.40
N ASP A 165 20.33 -16.61 -18.34
CA ASP A 165 20.60 -15.59 -19.37
C ASP A 165 19.36 -15.31 -20.25
N GLN A 166 18.60 -16.35 -20.60
CA GLN A 166 17.33 -16.20 -21.32
C GLN A 166 16.27 -15.46 -20.48
N GLN A 167 16.22 -15.69 -19.18
CA GLN A 167 15.32 -14.96 -18.29
C GLN A 167 15.73 -13.49 -18.13
N GLU A 168 17.02 -13.19 -18.02
CA GLU A 168 17.51 -11.82 -17.92
C GLU A 168 17.18 -10.99 -19.16
N THR A 169 17.37 -11.56 -20.35
CA THR A 169 16.99 -10.90 -21.62
C THR A 169 15.49 -10.70 -21.73
N ALA A 170 14.67 -11.66 -21.27
CA ALA A 170 13.22 -11.51 -21.22
C ALA A 170 12.78 -10.41 -20.24
N ILE A 171 13.39 -10.33 -19.06
CA ILE A 171 13.15 -9.29 -18.05
C ILE A 171 13.52 -7.91 -18.61
N ALA A 172 14.66 -7.79 -19.29
CA ALA A 172 15.07 -6.55 -19.94
C ALA A 172 14.04 -6.09 -20.99
N GLY A 173 13.51 -7.02 -21.79
CA GLY A 173 12.44 -6.75 -22.75
C GLY A 173 11.13 -6.28 -22.10
N LEU A 174 10.74 -6.87 -20.97
CA LEU A 174 9.57 -6.44 -20.20
C LEU A 174 9.76 -5.05 -19.59
N ASN A 175 10.95 -4.76 -19.03
CA ASN A 175 11.26 -3.45 -18.47
C ASN A 175 11.21 -2.35 -19.54
N ALA A 176 11.69 -2.60 -20.75
CA ALA A 176 11.56 -1.67 -21.87
C ALA A 176 10.09 -1.41 -22.25
N LYS A 177 9.24 -2.45 -22.26
CA LYS A 177 7.79 -2.31 -22.50
C LYS A 177 7.11 -1.49 -21.41
N VAL A 178 7.46 -1.72 -20.13
CA VAL A 178 6.94 -0.95 -19.00
C VAL A 178 7.38 0.52 -19.09
N ALA A 179 8.65 0.78 -19.43
CA ALA A 179 9.15 2.15 -19.63
C ALA A 179 8.39 2.88 -20.76
N LYS A 180 8.12 2.18 -21.86
CA LYS A 180 7.30 2.73 -22.96
C LYS A 180 5.87 3.04 -22.49
N ALA A 181 5.18 2.08 -21.88
CA ALA A 181 3.81 2.24 -21.41
C ALA A 181 3.66 3.34 -20.35
N THR A 182 4.64 3.48 -19.46
CA THR A 182 4.65 4.56 -18.45
C THR A 182 4.85 5.93 -19.09
N SER A 183 5.68 6.04 -20.14
CA SER A 183 5.85 7.29 -20.90
C SER A 183 4.55 7.69 -21.63
N GLU A 184 3.87 6.72 -22.27
CA GLU A 184 2.58 6.93 -22.95
C GLU A 184 1.49 7.36 -21.96
N ARG A 185 1.43 6.73 -20.78
CA ARG A 185 0.50 7.10 -19.71
C ARG A 185 0.73 8.52 -19.22
N ARG A 186 1.99 8.94 -19.04
CA ARG A 186 2.33 10.32 -18.63
C ARG A 186 1.90 11.34 -19.69
N GLN A 187 2.11 11.05 -20.97
CA GLN A 187 1.65 11.91 -22.07
C GLN A 187 0.12 12.01 -22.10
N ALA A 188 -0.59 10.90 -21.92
CA ALA A 188 -2.05 10.90 -21.85
C ALA A 188 -2.59 11.69 -20.65
N GLN A 189 -1.95 11.58 -19.48
CA GLN A 189 -2.29 12.37 -18.30
C GLN A 189 -2.06 13.87 -18.51
N ALA A 190 -0.92 14.26 -19.07
CA ALA A 190 -0.63 15.66 -19.40
C ALA A 190 -1.65 16.23 -20.41
N ALA A 191 -2.04 15.45 -21.42
CA ALA A 191 -3.07 15.85 -22.38
C ALA A 191 -4.45 16.03 -21.72
N HIS A 192 -4.82 15.14 -20.80
CA HIS A 192 -6.07 15.23 -20.05
C HIS A 192 -6.09 16.44 -19.11
N GLU A 193 -4.99 16.71 -18.41
CA GLU A 193 -4.83 17.90 -17.56
C GLU A 193 -4.91 19.19 -18.37
N ALA A 194 -4.25 19.26 -19.52
CA ALA A 194 -4.34 20.41 -20.43
C ALA A 194 -5.77 20.63 -20.94
N HIS A 195 -6.50 19.56 -21.28
CA HIS A 195 -7.91 19.66 -21.66
C HIS A 195 -8.76 20.19 -20.50
N ARG A 196 -8.56 19.67 -19.29
CA ARG A 196 -9.27 20.13 -18.09
C ARG A 196 -9.03 21.62 -17.83
N GLN A 197 -7.80 22.08 -17.96
CA GLN A 197 -7.44 23.49 -17.81
C GLN A 197 -8.16 24.36 -18.84
N ARG A 198 -8.13 23.99 -20.13
CA ARG A 198 -8.87 24.72 -21.19
C ARG A 198 -10.38 24.78 -20.92
N THR A 199 -10.96 23.70 -20.39
CA THR A 199 -12.39 23.71 -20.03
C THR A 199 -12.67 24.64 -18.85
N GLN A 200 -11.78 24.68 -17.86
CA GLN A 200 -11.90 25.60 -16.72
C GLN A 200 -11.78 27.07 -17.16
N ASP A 201 -10.78 27.38 -17.99
CA ASP A 201 -10.59 28.73 -18.54
C ASP A 201 -11.83 29.17 -19.36
N ARG A 202 -12.43 28.26 -20.13
CA ARG A 202 -13.66 28.54 -20.87
C ARG A 202 -14.84 28.80 -19.94
N VAL A 203 -14.99 28.03 -18.86
CA VAL A 203 -16.04 28.26 -17.86
C VAL A 203 -15.85 29.62 -17.19
N GLN A 204 -14.63 29.96 -16.78
CA GLN A 204 -14.32 31.25 -16.16
C GLN A 204 -14.66 32.43 -17.08
N ARG A 205 -14.29 32.36 -18.37
CA ARG A 205 -14.67 33.39 -19.35
C ARG A 205 -16.19 33.52 -19.51
N LEU A 206 -16.91 32.39 -19.47
CA LEU A 206 -18.38 32.41 -19.51
C LEU A 206 -18.97 33.02 -18.24
N GLU A 207 -18.40 32.75 -17.07
CA GLU A 207 -18.82 33.38 -15.82
C GLU A 207 -18.58 34.90 -15.82
N GLU A 208 -17.44 35.36 -16.32
CA GLU A 208 -17.12 36.78 -16.50
C GLU A 208 -18.15 37.47 -17.40
N THR A 209 -18.42 36.91 -18.58
CA THR A 209 -19.44 37.46 -19.50
C THR A 209 -20.86 37.44 -18.91
N ILE A 210 -21.23 36.39 -18.16
CA ILE A 210 -22.51 36.34 -17.44
C ILE A 210 -22.59 37.48 -16.40
N MET A 211 -21.50 37.75 -15.67
CA MET A 211 -21.46 38.83 -14.69
C MET A 211 -21.57 40.22 -15.35
N GLU A 212 -20.90 40.44 -16.48
CA GLU A 212 -21.03 41.68 -17.26
C GLU A 212 -22.47 41.89 -17.75
N LEU A 213 -23.10 40.84 -18.30
CA LEU A 213 -24.49 40.92 -18.75
C LEU A 213 -25.47 41.19 -17.59
N LYS A 214 -25.25 40.56 -16.43
CA LYS A 214 -26.03 40.85 -15.21
C LYS A 214 -25.87 42.30 -14.77
N MET A 215 -24.65 42.84 -14.80
CA MET A 215 -24.39 44.24 -14.44
C MET A 215 -25.10 45.20 -15.40
N ASN A 216 -25.04 44.94 -16.71
CA ASN A 216 -25.73 45.74 -17.71
C ASN A 216 -27.26 45.68 -17.54
N LEU A 217 -27.82 44.52 -17.21
CA LEU A 217 -29.25 44.37 -16.94
C LEU A 217 -29.69 45.21 -15.74
N VAL A 218 -28.93 45.17 -14.63
CA VAL A 218 -29.22 45.99 -13.44
C VAL A 218 -29.18 47.49 -13.75
N LEU A 219 -28.23 47.94 -14.58
CA LEU A 219 -28.16 49.33 -15.02
C LEU A 219 -29.39 49.73 -15.85
N GLN A 220 -29.80 48.89 -16.80
CA GLN A 220 -31.01 49.13 -17.60
C GLN A 220 -32.28 49.16 -16.74
N GLU A 221 -32.41 48.25 -15.76
CA GLU A 221 -33.53 48.27 -14.82
C GLU A 221 -33.55 49.57 -14.01
N ALA A 222 -32.39 50.06 -13.55
CA ALA A 222 -32.29 51.33 -12.84
C ALA A 222 -32.71 52.53 -13.71
N GLU A 223 -32.33 52.55 -14.99
CA GLU A 223 -32.75 53.59 -15.96
C GLU A 223 -34.27 53.57 -16.21
N ILE A 224 -34.85 52.38 -16.35
CA ILE A 224 -36.30 52.20 -16.48
C ILE A 224 -37.02 52.72 -15.24
N GLN A 225 -36.52 52.42 -14.03
CA GLN A 225 -37.11 52.92 -12.79
C GLN A 225 -37.02 54.44 -12.66
N ARG A 226 -35.90 55.04 -13.06
CA ARG A 226 -35.75 56.51 -13.13
C ARG A 226 -36.78 57.12 -14.07
N SER A 227 -36.93 56.57 -15.28
CA SER A 227 -37.89 57.04 -16.29
C SER A 227 -39.34 56.93 -15.80
N LYS A 228 -39.69 55.81 -15.14
CA LYS A 228 -41.00 55.61 -14.51
C LYS A 228 -41.28 56.64 -13.42
N SER A 229 -40.27 56.99 -12.60
CA SER A 229 -40.42 58.02 -11.56
C SER A 229 -40.70 59.40 -12.15
N CYS A 230 -39.96 59.80 -13.20
CA CYS A 230 -40.17 61.06 -13.91
C CYS A 230 -41.57 61.12 -14.53
N PHE A 231 -42.04 60.03 -15.14
CA PHE A 231 -43.38 59.98 -15.74
C PHE A 231 -44.48 60.11 -14.69
N ARG A 232 -44.36 59.46 -13.52
CA ARG A 232 -45.32 59.62 -12.42
C ARG A 232 -45.39 61.07 -11.94
N THR A 233 -44.24 61.73 -11.75
CA THR A 233 -44.20 63.14 -11.37
C THR A 233 -44.85 64.03 -12.43
N ALA A 234 -44.60 63.79 -13.72
CA ALA A 234 -45.25 64.53 -14.80
C ALA A 234 -46.77 64.31 -14.82
N SER A 235 -47.23 63.07 -14.66
CA SER A 235 -48.67 62.74 -14.57
C SER A 235 -49.35 63.48 -13.43
N THR A 236 -48.76 63.49 -12.22
CA THR A 236 -49.33 64.21 -11.07
C THR A 236 -49.41 65.72 -11.27
N VAL A 237 -48.50 66.31 -12.07
CA VAL A 237 -48.54 67.73 -12.42
C VAL A 237 -49.66 68.02 -13.41
N LEU A 238 -49.87 67.15 -14.39
CA LEU A 238 -50.96 67.28 -15.37
C LEU A 238 -52.34 67.12 -14.72
N ASP A 239 -52.52 66.11 -13.86
CA ASP A 239 -53.78 65.88 -13.14
C ASP A 239 -54.15 67.07 -12.23
N GLY A 240 -53.15 67.80 -11.71
CA GLY A 240 -53.35 69.02 -10.91
C GLY A 240 -53.83 70.24 -11.72
N LEU A 241 -53.67 70.24 -13.05
CA LEU A 241 -54.09 71.35 -13.93
C LEU A 241 -55.52 71.19 -14.44
N GLU A 242 -56.10 69.99 -14.41
CA GLU A 242 -57.43 69.69 -14.96
C GLU A 242 -58.57 69.79 -13.93
N SER A 243 -58.32 70.35 -12.74
CA SER A 243 -59.37 70.64 -11.75
C SER A 243 -59.80 72.12 -11.77
N PRO A 244 -60.73 72.57 -12.64
CA PRO A 244 -61.38 73.85 -12.47
C PRO A 244 -62.38 73.75 -11.32
N SER A 245 -61.95 74.07 -10.10
CA SER A 245 -62.89 74.41 -9.03
C SER A 245 -63.56 75.72 -9.39
N ALA A 246 -64.80 75.63 -9.87
CA ALA A 246 -65.74 76.71 -9.73
C ALA A 246 -65.80 77.14 -8.26
N GLY A 247 -65.57 78.42 -8.01
CA GLY A 247 -65.96 79.08 -6.77
C GLY A 247 -64.83 79.39 -5.79
N GLY A 248 -64.26 80.59 -5.96
CA GLY A 248 -64.23 81.55 -4.86
C GLY A 248 -63.09 81.49 -3.84
N SER A 249 -62.34 82.59 -3.83
CA SER A 249 -61.71 83.23 -2.67
C SER A 249 -60.29 82.83 -2.27
N ARG A 250 -59.36 83.66 -2.78
CA ARG A 250 -58.24 84.33 -2.09
C ARG A 250 -57.52 83.52 -0.99
N CYS A 251 -56.27 83.16 -1.28
CA CYS A 251 -55.13 83.59 -0.47
C CYS A 251 -53.83 83.35 -1.26
N ALA A 252 -53.04 84.41 -1.39
CA ALA A 252 -51.75 84.41 -2.07
C ALA A 252 -50.68 83.79 -1.16
N SER A 253 -49.98 82.77 -1.65
CA SER A 253 -48.68 82.39 -1.08
C SER A 253 -47.74 81.91 -2.17
N ARG A 254 -46.71 82.75 -2.37
CA ARG A 254 -45.43 82.56 -3.06
C ARG A 254 -45.02 81.10 -3.29
N PHE A 255 -44.93 80.71 -4.55
CA PHE A 255 -44.08 79.62 -5.00
C PHE A 255 -42.73 80.21 -5.46
N SER A 256 -41.67 79.96 -4.69
CA SER A 256 -40.29 80.23 -5.09
C SER A 256 -39.76 79.04 -5.89
N PHE A 257 -39.55 79.27 -7.19
CA PHE A 257 -38.93 78.35 -8.12
C PHE A 257 -37.42 78.26 -7.83
N VAL A 258 -36.96 77.17 -7.20
CA VAL A 258 -35.53 76.90 -7.03
C VAL A 258 -35.06 76.08 -8.22
N SER A 259 -34.41 76.77 -9.15
CA SER A 259 -33.61 76.17 -10.22
C SER A 259 -32.39 75.49 -9.59
N SER A 260 -32.38 74.16 -9.58
CA SER A 260 -31.17 73.39 -9.31
C SER A 260 -30.61 72.88 -10.64
N ARG A 261 -29.62 73.62 -11.16
CA ARG A 261 -28.70 73.12 -12.18
C ARG A 261 -27.88 71.97 -11.61
N ARG A 262 -27.85 70.85 -12.33
CA ARG A 262 -26.61 70.15 -12.73
C ARG A 262 -26.92 69.18 -13.85
#